data_AF-A0A950CT60-F1
#
_entry.id   AF-A0A950CT60-F1
#
_cell.length_a   1.000
_cell.length_b   1.000
_cell.length_c   1.000
_cell.angle_alpha   90.00
_cell.angle_beta   90.00
_cell.angle_gamma   90.00
#
_symmetry.space_group_name_H-M   'P 1'
#
loop_
_entity.id
_entity.type
_entity.pdbx_description
1 polymer ?
#
loop_
_entity_poly.entity_id
_entity_poly.type
_entity_poly.pdbx_seq_one_letter_code
_entity_poly.pdbx_strand_id
1 'polypeptide(L)'
;MPDENPLSPPAAITVERADNFVSIYSNNVVFEPTAWDLKITFGQLDLVSGKGIARQQVAITIPWAQAKLALYYLRLQVEAMEIQSGKIPIRRDLIPPEPPPLTPEQEAIPGSRELREMVLKAREEFIASL
;
A
#
# COMPACT_ATOMS: atom_id res chain seq x y z
N MET A 1 5.46 -9.77 -49.59
CA MET A 1 5.15 -9.83 -48.15
C MET A 1 5.97 -8.72 -47.52
N PRO A 2 5.37 -7.76 -46.80
CA PRO A 2 6.13 -6.66 -46.21
C PRO A 2 6.82 -7.14 -44.93
N ASP A 3 8.10 -6.81 -44.84
CA ASP A 3 9.02 -7.16 -43.76
C ASP A 3 8.53 -6.63 -42.40
N GLU A 4 8.48 -7.53 -41.41
CA GLU A 4 8.33 -7.16 -40.00
C GLU A 4 9.59 -6.44 -39.54
N ASN A 5 9.48 -5.13 -39.32
CA ASN A 5 10.52 -4.34 -38.69
C ASN A 5 10.66 -4.80 -37.22
N PRO A 6 11.80 -5.37 -36.79
CA PRO A 6 11.95 -5.82 -35.41
C PRO A 6 11.81 -4.61 -34.48
N LEU A 7 10.84 -4.69 -33.57
CA LEU A 7 10.52 -3.69 -32.55
C LEU A 7 11.82 -3.15 -31.94
N SER A 8 12.13 -1.88 -32.20
CA SER A 8 13.25 -1.20 -31.56
C SER A 8 13.10 -1.30 -30.05
N PRO A 9 14.19 -1.57 -29.30
CA PRO A 9 14.12 -1.66 -27.85
C PRO A 9 13.53 -0.37 -27.28
N PRO A 10 12.66 -0.46 -26.26
CA PRO A 10 12.08 0.72 -25.66
C PRO A 10 13.19 1.65 -25.18
N ALA A 11 13.05 2.94 -25.46
CA ALA A 11 14.05 3.94 -25.09
C ALA A 11 14.35 3.86 -23.59
N ALA A 12 15.64 3.88 -23.23
CA ALA A 12 16.06 3.89 -21.84
C ALA A 12 15.50 5.15 -21.16
N ILE A 13 14.74 4.96 -20.09
CA ILE A 13 14.16 6.06 -19.32
C ILE A 13 15.25 6.63 -18.41
N THR A 14 15.65 7.88 -18.65
CA THR A 14 16.51 8.61 -17.72
C THR A 14 15.67 9.05 -16.52
N VAL A 15 16.11 8.71 -15.31
CA VAL A 15 15.45 9.11 -14.06
C VAL A 15 16.07 10.42 -13.58
N GLU A 16 15.30 11.50 -13.65
CA GLU A 16 15.69 12.82 -13.15
C GLU A 16 14.81 13.21 -11.95
N ARG A 17 15.38 13.94 -11.01
CA ARG A 17 14.63 14.50 -9.87
C ARG A 17 14.04 15.85 -10.29
N ALA A 18 12.77 16.06 -10.01
CA ALA A 18 12.14 17.36 -10.16
C ALA A 18 12.64 18.36 -9.10
N ASP A 19 12.51 19.66 -9.37
CA ASP A 19 12.96 20.74 -8.47
C ASP A 19 12.33 20.68 -7.07
N ASN A 20 11.11 20.16 -6.97
CA ASN A 20 10.37 19.99 -5.74
C ASN A 20 10.49 18.58 -5.14
N PHE A 21 11.50 17.80 -5.55
CA PHE A 21 11.75 16.48 -4.97
C PHE A 21 12.09 16.63 -3.48
N VAL A 22 11.30 15.99 -2.63
CA VAL A 22 11.52 15.94 -1.18
C VAL A 22 11.74 14.50 -0.74
N SER A 23 12.73 14.30 0.14
CA SER A 23 13.00 13.03 0.80
C SER A 23 12.74 13.22 2.29
N ILE A 24 11.64 12.64 2.78
CA ILE A 24 11.17 12.85 4.14
C ILE A 24 11.00 11.48 4.80
N TYR A 25 11.46 11.36 6.05
CA TYR A 25 11.21 10.16 6.84
C TYR A 25 9.74 10.08 7.25
N SER A 26 9.13 8.90 7.09
CA SER A 26 7.74 8.63 7.45
C SER A 26 7.65 7.27 8.13
N ASN A 27 6.92 7.21 9.25
CA ASN A 27 6.63 5.95 9.97
C ASN A 27 5.13 5.64 10.03
N ASN A 28 4.30 6.47 9.40
CA ASN A 28 2.87 6.29 9.28
C ASN A 28 2.44 6.44 7.81
N VAL A 29 1.47 5.64 7.40
CA VAL A 29 0.88 5.69 6.06
C VAL A 29 -0.63 5.51 6.15
N VAL A 30 -1.37 6.28 5.37
CA VAL A 30 -2.83 6.21 5.26
C VAL A 30 -3.21 6.08 3.78
N PHE A 31 -4.14 5.18 3.50
CA PHE A 31 -4.65 4.89 2.17
C PHE A 31 -6.09 5.39 2.05
N GLU A 32 -6.35 6.28 1.09
CA GLU A 32 -7.65 6.88 0.81
C GLU A 32 -8.06 6.50 -0.62
N PRO A 33 -8.82 5.41 -0.81
CA PRO A 33 -9.23 4.97 -2.13
C PRO A 33 -10.35 5.87 -2.69
N THR A 34 -10.32 6.12 -4.00
CA THR A 34 -11.41 6.76 -4.75
C THR A 34 -11.87 5.85 -5.90
N ALA A 35 -12.91 6.24 -6.62
CA ALA A 35 -13.33 5.51 -7.82
C ALA A 35 -12.25 5.52 -8.94
N TRP A 36 -11.33 6.47 -8.91
CA TRP A 36 -10.39 6.75 -10.01
C TRP A 36 -8.95 6.41 -9.67
N ASP A 37 -8.57 6.60 -8.41
CA ASP A 37 -7.19 6.59 -7.96
C ASP A 37 -7.08 6.23 -6.47
N LEU A 38 -5.84 6.12 -6.02
CA LEU A 38 -5.47 5.90 -4.63
C LEU A 38 -4.63 7.07 -4.15
N LYS A 39 -5.11 7.78 -3.13
CA LYS A 39 -4.31 8.76 -2.40
C LYS A 39 -3.60 8.09 -1.24
N ILE A 40 -2.29 8.28 -1.17
CA ILE A 40 -1.41 7.75 -0.13
C ILE A 40 -0.83 8.94 0.63
N THR A 41 -1.11 9.01 1.93
CA THR A 41 -0.60 10.06 2.81
C THR A 41 0.44 9.50 3.75
N PHE A 42 1.65 10.07 3.70
CA PHE A 42 2.80 9.75 4.54
C PHE A 42 2.94 10.76 5.67
N GLY A 43 3.37 10.29 6.84
CA GLY A 43 3.56 11.14 8.00
C GLY A 43 4.39 10.51 9.10
N GLN A 44 4.60 11.31 10.14
CA GLN A 44 5.35 10.90 11.32
C GLN A 44 4.43 10.87 12.54
N LEU A 45 4.25 9.67 13.09
CA LEU A 45 3.64 9.43 14.38
C LEU A 45 4.61 9.84 15.49
N ASP A 46 4.20 10.84 16.26
CA ASP A 46 4.87 11.34 17.46
C ASP A 46 4.09 10.86 18.69
N LEU A 47 4.75 10.08 19.57
CA LEU A 47 4.16 9.48 20.76
C LEU A 47 4.59 10.22 22.05
N VAL A 48 4.87 11.51 21.98
CA VAL A 48 5.18 12.32 23.17
C VAL A 48 3.94 12.46 24.08
N SER A 49 4.10 12.09 25.35
CA SER A 49 3.12 12.32 26.44
C SER A 49 1.76 11.59 26.35
N GLY A 50 1.71 10.41 25.72
CA GLY A 50 0.51 9.55 25.74
C GLY A 50 -0.62 10.00 24.82
N LYS A 51 -0.44 11.10 24.08
CA LYS A 51 -1.30 11.50 22.95
C LYS A 51 -0.52 11.28 21.66
N GLY A 52 -0.84 10.20 20.95
CA GLY A 52 -0.25 9.95 19.63
C GLY A 52 -0.75 10.98 18.62
N ILE A 53 0.16 11.79 18.07
CA ILE A 53 -0.16 12.73 16.99
C ILE A 53 0.55 12.24 15.73
N ALA A 54 -0.23 11.83 14.72
CA ALA A 54 0.29 11.55 13.38
C ALA A 54 0.36 12.86 12.59
N ARG A 55 1.55 13.44 12.42
CA ARG A 55 1.76 14.62 11.59
C ARG A 55 1.90 14.19 10.13
N GLN A 56 0.91 14.50 9.31
CA GLN A 56 0.97 14.26 7.86
C GLN A 56 1.98 15.21 7.21
N GLN A 57 2.81 14.68 6.32
CA GLN A 57 3.91 15.42 5.69
C GLN A 57 3.76 15.50 4.17
N VAL A 58 3.36 14.41 3.52
CA VAL A 58 3.24 14.35 2.06
C VAL A 58 2.04 13.48 1.68
N ALA A 59 1.26 13.91 0.70
CA ALA A 59 0.24 13.10 0.07
C ALA A 59 0.52 12.96 -1.44
N ILE A 60 0.40 11.75 -1.96
CA ILE A 60 0.59 11.43 -3.38
C ILE A 60 -0.63 10.65 -3.86
N THR A 61 -1.24 11.11 -4.95
CA THR A 61 -2.34 10.39 -5.62
C THR A 61 -1.80 9.65 -6.83
N ILE A 62 -2.07 8.35 -6.91
CA ILE A 62 -1.63 7.49 -8.02
C ILE A 62 -2.82 6.76 -8.65
N PRO A 63 -2.86 6.59 -9.99
CA PRO A 63 -3.88 5.78 -10.65
C PRO A 63 -3.80 4.31 -10.22
N TRP A 64 -4.91 3.57 -10.32
CA TRP A 64 -4.98 2.15 -9.93
C TRP A 64 -3.95 1.25 -10.61
N ALA A 65 -3.59 1.52 -11.87
CA ALA A 65 -2.54 0.79 -12.56
C ALA A 65 -1.18 0.96 -11.87
N GLN A 66 -0.85 2.17 -11.43
CA GLN A 66 0.38 2.44 -10.68
C GLN A 66 0.32 1.86 -9.27
N ALA A 67 -0.83 1.92 -8.60
CA ALA A 67 -1.02 1.28 -7.29
C ALA A 67 -0.77 -0.24 -7.36
N LYS A 68 -1.23 -0.91 -8.42
CA LYS A 68 -0.99 -2.35 -8.63
C LYS A 68 0.49 -2.69 -8.83
N LEU A 69 1.21 -1.87 -9.61
CA LEU A 69 2.65 -2.04 -9.77
C LEU A 69 3.40 -1.76 -8.46
N ALA A 70 3.03 -0.69 -7.75
CA ALA A 70 3.62 -0.35 -6.45
C ALA A 70 3.45 -1.47 -5.43
N LEU A 71 2.28 -2.10 -5.35
CA LEU A 71 2.04 -3.26 -4.48
C LEU A 71 3.00 -4.42 -4.79
N TYR A 72 3.16 -4.77 -6.06
CA TYR A 72 4.06 -5.84 -6.48
C TYR A 72 5.51 -5.56 -6.07
N TYR A 73 6.02 -4.37 -6.40
CA TYR A 73 7.40 -4.02 -6.07
C TYR A 73 7.62 -3.87 -4.57
N LEU A 74 6.68 -3.27 -3.84
CA LEU A 74 6.78 -3.13 -2.39
C LEU A 74 6.87 -4.49 -1.70
N ARG A 75 6.04 -5.45 -2.12
CA ARG A 75 6.08 -6.83 -1.62
C ARG A 75 7.47 -7.45 -1.81
N LEU A 76 8.05 -7.33 -3.01
CA LEU A 76 9.39 -7.85 -3.28
C LEU A 76 10.46 -7.22 -2.39
N GLN A 77 10.39 -5.90 -2.15
CA GLN A 77 11.35 -5.21 -1.28
C GLN A 77 11.26 -5.67 0.17
N VAL A 78 10.04 -5.87 0.68
CA VAL A 78 9.81 -6.38 2.05
C VAL A 78 10.34 -7.81 2.17
N GLU A 79 9.95 -8.70 1.27
CA GLU A 79 10.40 -10.10 1.28
C GLU A 79 11.93 -10.21 1.17
N ALA A 80 12.56 -9.41 0.31
CA ALA A 80 14.02 -9.37 0.19
C ALA A 80 14.71 -8.89 1.48
N MET A 81 14.14 -7.90 2.17
CA MET A 81 14.66 -7.44 3.46
C MET A 81 14.52 -8.52 4.54
N GLU A 82 13.40 -9.25 4.57
CA GLU A 82 13.19 -10.33 5.53
C GLU A 82 14.16 -11.50 5.32
N ILE A 83 14.50 -11.82 4.07
CA ILE A 83 15.50 -12.84 3.75
C ILE A 83 16.88 -12.44 4.30
N GLN A 84 17.23 -11.15 4.24
CA GLN A 84 18.54 -10.64 4.65
C GLN A 84 18.66 -10.43 6.15
N SER A 85 17.62 -9.90 6.79
CA SER A 85 17.67 -9.42 8.18
C SER A 85 16.83 -10.26 9.16
N GLY A 86 16.12 -11.28 8.66
CA GLY A 86 15.10 -12.00 9.41
C GLY A 86 13.73 -11.31 9.35
N LYS A 87 12.71 -11.98 9.90
CA LYS A 87 11.32 -11.49 9.91
C LYS A 87 11.19 -10.12 10.55
N ILE A 88 10.39 -9.23 9.94
CA ILE A 88 10.16 -7.89 10.46
C ILE A 88 9.10 -7.98 11.56
N PRO A 89 9.44 -7.75 12.84
CA PRO A 89 8.48 -7.89 13.92
C PRO A 89 7.47 -6.75 13.89
N ILE A 90 6.18 -7.10 13.79
CA ILE A 90 5.09 -6.13 13.91
C ILE A 90 4.53 -6.20 15.33
N ARG A 91 4.42 -5.03 15.97
CA ARG A 91 3.83 -4.95 17.31
C ARG A 91 2.35 -5.36 17.26
N ARG A 92 1.90 -6.09 18.27
CA ARG A 92 0.53 -6.64 18.32
C ARG A 92 -0.57 -5.57 18.28
N ASP A 93 -0.31 -4.39 18.81
CA ASP A 93 -1.23 -3.25 18.80
C ASP A 93 -1.36 -2.57 17.43
N LEU A 94 -0.46 -2.89 16.49
CA LEU A 94 -0.50 -2.42 15.10
C LEU A 94 -1.09 -3.46 14.14
N ILE A 95 -1.39 -4.67 14.62
CA ILE A 95 -2.05 -5.69 13.79
C ILE A 95 -3.50 -5.26 13.55
N PRO A 96 -3.99 -5.21 12.30
CA PRO A 96 -5.36 -4.84 12.02
C PRO A 96 -6.35 -5.69 12.81
N PRO A 97 -7.33 -5.07 13.51
CA PRO A 97 -8.37 -5.81 14.20
C PRO A 97 -9.20 -6.62 13.22
N GLU A 98 -9.88 -7.65 13.71
CA GLU A 98 -10.82 -8.38 12.88
C GLU A 98 -11.96 -7.44 12.44
N PRO A 99 -12.35 -7.46 11.15
CA PRO A 99 -13.49 -6.68 10.68
C PRO A 99 -14.76 -7.10 11.43
N PRO A 100 -15.58 -6.14 11.89
CA PRO A 100 -16.84 -6.47 12.55
C PRO A 100 -17.77 -7.27 11.61
N PRO A 101 -18.74 -8.01 12.16
CA PRO A 101 -19.79 -8.63 11.36
C PRO A 101 -20.58 -7.55 10.60
N LEU A 102 -21.09 -7.90 9.41
CA LEU A 102 -21.91 -6.99 8.63
C LEU A 102 -23.22 -6.70 9.37
N THR A 103 -23.66 -5.45 9.35
CA THR A 103 -25.01 -5.10 9.77
C THR A 103 -26.03 -5.54 8.71
N PRO A 104 -27.33 -5.68 9.05
CA PRO A 104 -28.36 -6.03 8.07
C PRO A 104 -28.42 -5.06 6.87
N GLU A 105 -28.13 -3.77 7.11
CA GLU A 105 -28.05 -2.73 6.07
C GLU A 105 -26.85 -2.95 5.13
N GLN A 106 -25.72 -3.40 5.66
CA GLN A 106 -24.52 -3.69 4.86
C GLN A 106 -24.67 -4.99 4.07
N GLU A 107 -25.37 -5.98 4.62
CA GLU A 107 -25.67 -7.22 3.89
C GLU A 107 -26.56 -6.98 2.65
N ALA A 108 -27.38 -5.94 2.67
CA ALA A 108 -28.20 -5.55 1.53
C ALA A 108 -27.39 -4.91 0.38
N ILE A 109 -26.15 -4.50 0.63
CA ILE A 109 -25.25 -3.94 -0.40
C ILE A 109 -24.65 -5.08 -1.23
N PRO A 110 -24.83 -5.10 -2.56
CA PRO A 110 -24.19 -6.09 -3.42
C PRO A 110 -22.67 -6.13 -3.25
N GLY A 111 -22.09 -7.31 -3.10
CA GLY A 111 -20.64 -7.51 -2.95
C GLY A 111 -20.08 -7.29 -1.53
N SER A 112 -20.91 -6.92 -0.54
CA SER A 112 -20.44 -6.71 0.85
C SER A 112 -19.93 -7.98 1.52
N ARG A 113 -20.57 -9.13 1.25
CA ARG A 113 -20.14 -10.45 1.76
C ARG A 113 -18.79 -10.85 1.17
N GLU A 114 -18.65 -10.75 -0.15
CA GLU A 114 -17.41 -11.05 -0.88
C GLU A 114 -16.26 -10.14 -0.41
N LEU A 115 -16.53 -8.85 -0.24
CA LEU A 115 -15.57 -7.88 0.29
C LEU A 115 -15.12 -8.27 1.70
N ARG A 116 -16.05 -8.65 2.59
CA ARG A 116 -15.71 -9.09 3.95
C ARG A 116 -14.86 -10.36 3.94
N GLU A 117 -15.23 -11.35 3.14
CA GLU A 117 -14.46 -12.61 3.00
C GLU A 117 -13.04 -12.35 2.49
N MET A 118 -12.90 -11.48 1.48
CA MET A 118 -11.59 -11.06 0.99
C MET A 118 -10.75 -10.39 2.08
N VAL A 119 -11.34 -9.48 2.87
CA VAL A 119 -10.61 -8.81 3.96
C VAL A 119 -10.19 -9.79 5.05
N LEU A 120 -11.05 -10.74 5.41
CA LEU A 120 -10.72 -11.79 6.39
C LEU A 120 -9.56 -12.65 5.91
N LYS A 121 -9.63 -13.13 4.66
CA LYS A 121 -8.56 -13.92 4.04
C LYS A 121 -7.23 -13.15 4.00
N ALA A 122 -7.26 -11.89 3.55
CA ALA A 122 -6.07 -11.05 3.52
C ALA A 122 -5.46 -10.83 4.91
N ARG A 123 -6.30 -10.71 5.95
CA ARG A 123 -5.85 -10.60 7.34
C ARG A 123 -5.21 -11.89 7.83
N GLU A 124 -5.80 -13.05 7.54
CA GLU A 124 -5.24 -14.35 7.89
C GLU A 124 -3.88 -14.57 7.24
N GLU A 125 -3.76 -14.28 5.94
CA GLU A 125 -2.49 -14.34 5.20
C GLU A 125 -1.44 -13.39 5.80
N PHE A 126 -1.83 -12.18 6.17
CA PHE A 126 -0.94 -11.22 6.83
C PHE A 126 -0.44 -11.76 8.18
N ILE A 127 -1.34 -12.27 9.03
CA ILE A 127 -0.97 -12.84 10.34
C ILE A 127 -0.06 -14.05 10.18
N ALA A 128 -0.31 -14.91 9.19
CA ALA A 128 0.53 -16.07 8.90
C ALA A 128 1.94 -15.70 8.38
N SER A 129 2.12 -14.46 7.90
CA SER A 129 3.39 -13.98 7.35
C SER A 129 4.36 -13.39 8.39
N LEU A 130 3.87 -13.05 9.59
CA LEU A 130 4.63 -12.50 10.73
C LEU A 130 5.54 -13.56 11.38
#